data_AF-A0A425HRL5-F1
#
_entry.id   AF-A0A425HRL5-F1
#
_cell.length_a   1.000
_cell.length_b   1.000
_cell.length_c   1.000
_cell.angle_alpha   90.00
_cell.angle_beta   90.00
_cell.angle_gamma   90.00
#
_symmetry.space_group_name_H-M   'P 1'
#
loop_
_entity.id
_entity.type
_entity.pdbx_description
1 polymer ?
#
loop_
_entity_poly.entity_id
_entity_poly.type
_entity_poly.pdbx_seq_one_letter_code
_entity_poly.pdbx_strand_id
1 'polypeptide(L)'
;MMVAFPSSRNSGPSCEDILFADVCTVLDRLADPFAKAAEKMKFFARYLHRFSHLPISSLYPLLRLLLPQLDRRRPPAQLKQPLLARIYAQVFALPPAAAARLKLYKDPAAATASAGGRPLAARAGDFASCVAASVQERAGRRQPSVTVKELNRELDLVALAGTYSEKSVILHGLLPQLTVNEHKWCMRILMKEVKMGGLSGERLLTLLHTDARKIVNQVSDLK
;
A
#
# COMPACT_ATOMS: atom_id res chain seq x y z
N MET A 1 -11.89 21.71 41.58
CA MET A 1 -10.82 20.69 41.75
C MET A 1 -10.41 20.22 40.36
N MET A 2 -9.20 20.56 39.91
CA MET A 2 -8.62 20.00 38.68
C MET A 2 -8.23 18.55 38.96
N VAL A 3 -8.85 17.61 38.25
CA VAL A 3 -8.46 16.20 38.30
C VAL A 3 -7.26 16.05 37.37
N ALA A 4 -6.09 15.84 37.95
CA ALA A 4 -4.88 15.51 37.22
C ALA A 4 -5.11 14.19 36.47
N PHE A 5 -4.95 14.22 35.14
CA PHE A 5 -4.94 13.00 34.34
C PHE A 5 -3.65 12.23 34.64
N PRO A 6 -3.74 10.94 35.02
CA PRO A 6 -2.55 10.14 35.22
C PRO A 6 -1.83 9.99 33.87
N SER A 7 -0.54 10.32 33.84
CA SER A 7 0.36 10.01 32.74
C SER A 7 0.56 8.48 32.69
N SER A 8 -0.40 7.74 32.16
CA SER A 8 -0.26 6.30 31.97
C SER A 8 0.54 6.03 30.70
N ARG A 9 1.75 5.51 30.89
CA ARG A 9 2.53 4.78 29.87
C ARG A 9 1.60 3.76 29.19
N ASN A 10 1.18 4.03 27.97
CA ASN A 10 0.41 3.07 27.19
C ASN A 10 1.39 2.24 26.36
N SER A 11 1.89 1.14 26.92
CA SER A 11 2.76 0.18 26.23
C SER A 11 1.92 -0.83 25.42
N GLY A 12 1.00 -0.32 24.61
CA GLY A 12 0.32 -1.09 23.57
C GLY A 12 1.07 -0.96 22.24
N PRO A 13 0.99 -1.94 21.34
CA PRO A 13 1.71 -1.89 20.06
C PRO A 13 1.22 -0.71 19.21
N SER A 14 2.14 0.15 18.78
CA SER A 14 1.84 1.23 17.85
C SER A 14 1.39 0.66 16.50
N CYS A 15 0.53 1.38 15.78
CA CYS A 15 0.23 1.03 14.39
C CYS A 15 1.43 1.24 13.45
N GLU A 16 2.47 1.94 13.89
CA GLU A 16 3.72 2.15 13.16
C GLU A 16 4.64 0.92 13.17
N ASP A 17 4.55 0.09 14.22
CA ASP A 17 5.45 -1.06 14.43
C ASP A 17 4.93 -2.34 13.78
N ILE A 18 3.70 -2.35 13.26
CA ILE A 18 3.17 -3.51 12.55
C ILE A 18 3.87 -3.66 11.19
N LEU A 19 3.99 -4.91 10.73
CA LEU A 19 4.56 -5.21 9.42
C LEU A 19 3.65 -4.68 8.29
N PHE A 20 4.26 -4.22 7.21
CA PHE A 20 3.53 -3.83 6.01
C PHE A 20 2.76 -5.01 5.39
N ALA A 21 3.27 -6.23 5.53
CA ALA A 21 2.54 -7.44 5.17
C ALA A 21 1.15 -7.54 5.84
N ASP A 22 0.99 -7.13 7.10
CA ASP A 22 -0.31 -7.11 7.77
C ASP A 22 -1.27 -6.13 7.07
N VAL A 23 -0.77 -4.95 6.68
CA VAL A 23 -1.55 -3.95 5.93
C VAL A 23 -1.95 -4.50 4.56
N CYS A 24 -1.04 -5.21 3.90
CA CYS A 24 -1.30 -5.87 2.62
C CYS A 24 -2.39 -6.94 2.73
N THR A 25 -2.39 -7.74 3.80
CA THR A 25 -3.47 -8.71 4.08
C THR A 25 -4.82 -8.02 4.30
N VAL A 26 -4.84 -6.89 5.00
CA VAL A 26 -6.07 -6.08 5.15
C VAL A 26 -6.54 -5.57 3.79
N LEU A 27 -5.64 -5.01 2.98
CA LEU A 27 -5.95 -4.49 1.66
C LEU A 27 -6.46 -5.57 0.70
N ASP A 28 -5.91 -6.77 0.73
CA ASP A 28 -6.41 -7.90 -0.05
C ASP A 28 -7.87 -8.22 0.28
N ARG A 29 -8.19 -8.26 1.58
CA ARG A 29 -9.55 -8.55 2.04
C ARG A 29 -10.54 -7.43 1.72
N LEU A 30 -10.09 -6.18 1.80
CA LEU A 30 -10.90 -5.02 1.43
C LEU A 30 -11.10 -4.93 -0.09
N ALA A 31 -10.12 -5.35 -0.89
CA ALA A 31 -10.16 -5.26 -2.34
C ALA A 31 -10.84 -6.44 -3.04
N ASP A 32 -11.16 -7.52 -2.32
CA ASP A 32 -11.89 -8.66 -2.85
C ASP A 32 -13.22 -8.20 -3.51
N PRO A 33 -13.39 -8.38 -4.84
CA PRO A 33 -14.59 -7.94 -5.53
C PRO A 33 -15.83 -8.80 -5.20
N PHE A 34 -15.64 -9.99 -4.63
CA PHE A 34 -16.73 -10.91 -4.30
C PHE A 34 -17.24 -10.75 -2.86
N ALA A 35 -16.43 -10.15 -1.97
CA ALA A 35 -16.81 -9.89 -0.59
C ALA A 35 -17.83 -8.75 -0.47
N LYS A 36 -18.87 -8.94 0.34
CA LYS A 36 -19.92 -7.92 0.54
C LYS A 36 -19.38 -6.73 1.34
N ALA A 37 -19.88 -5.53 1.03
CA ALA A 37 -19.46 -4.32 1.74
C ALA A 37 -19.65 -4.41 3.27
N ALA A 38 -20.73 -5.04 3.74
CA ALA A 38 -20.98 -5.23 5.17
C ALA A 38 -19.92 -6.14 5.83
N GLU A 39 -19.47 -7.20 5.14
CA GLU A 39 -18.43 -8.12 5.63
C GLU A 39 -17.07 -7.42 5.70
N LYS A 40 -16.74 -6.63 4.69
CA LYS A 40 -15.54 -5.77 4.67
C LYS A 40 -15.54 -4.79 5.84
N MET A 41 -16.65 -4.09 6.06
CA MET A 41 -16.83 -3.17 7.20
C MET A 41 -16.68 -3.89 8.54
N LYS A 42 -17.33 -5.05 8.71
CA LYS A 42 -17.24 -5.86 9.94
C LYS A 42 -15.82 -6.34 10.18
N PHE A 43 -15.10 -6.75 9.13
CA PHE A 43 -13.70 -7.14 9.21
C PHE A 43 -12.82 -5.97 9.63
N PHE A 44 -12.96 -4.81 8.97
CA PHE A 44 -12.14 -3.64 9.26
C PHE A 44 -12.39 -3.09 10.66
N ALA A 45 -13.64 -3.10 11.15
CA ALA A 45 -13.97 -2.74 12.52
C ALA A 45 -13.22 -3.61 13.54
N ARG A 46 -13.18 -4.94 13.33
CA ARG A 46 -12.39 -5.86 14.17
C ARG A 46 -10.89 -5.59 14.08
N TYR A 47 -10.40 -5.24 12.89
CA TYR A 47 -8.99 -4.89 12.70
C TYR A 47 -8.64 -3.61 13.47
N LEU A 48 -9.44 -2.55 13.37
CA LEU A 48 -9.26 -1.29 14.10
C LEU A 48 -9.37 -1.46 15.61
N HIS A 49 -10.18 -2.41 16.10
CA HIS A 49 -10.28 -2.72 17.52
C HIS A 49 -8.95 -3.14 18.15
N ARG A 50 -7.97 -3.65 17.37
CA ARG A 50 -6.59 -3.91 17.86
C ARG A 50 -5.91 -2.64 18.39
N PHE A 51 -6.34 -1.47 17.92
CA PHE A 51 -5.78 -0.17 18.24
C PHE A 51 -6.75 0.71 19.05
N SER A 52 -7.80 0.15 19.65
CA SER A 52 -8.81 0.91 20.41
C SER A 52 -8.24 1.63 21.65
N HIS A 53 -7.06 1.22 22.11
CA HIS A 53 -6.32 1.85 23.20
C HIS A 53 -5.55 3.10 22.75
N LEU A 54 -5.43 3.34 21.44
CA LEU A 54 -4.75 4.51 20.87
C LEU A 54 -5.76 5.62 20.56
N PRO A 55 -5.37 6.90 20.67
CA PRO A 55 -6.19 7.98 20.14
C PRO A 55 -6.28 7.85 18.60
N ILE A 56 -7.41 8.24 18.02
CA ILE A 56 -7.68 8.12 16.57
C ILE A 56 -6.58 8.79 15.74
N SER A 57 -6.03 9.93 16.21
CA SER A 57 -4.93 10.64 15.55
C SER A 57 -3.65 9.81 15.40
N SER A 58 -3.42 8.83 16.28
CA SER A 58 -2.28 7.91 16.20
C SER A 58 -2.45 6.83 15.14
N LEU A 59 -3.62 6.72 14.50
CA LEU A 59 -3.87 5.77 13.40
C LEU A 59 -3.48 6.34 12.03
N TYR A 60 -3.15 7.63 11.95
CA TYR A 60 -2.80 8.29 10.68
C TYR A 60 -1.71 7.55 9.87
N PRO A 61 -0.59 7.06 10.45
CA PRO A 61 0.43 6.31 9.71
C PRO A 61 -0.11 5.05 9.02
N LEU A 62 -1.10 4.39 9.62
CA LEU A 62 -1.78 3.25 9.02
C LEU A 62 -2.82 3.69 7.98
N LEU A 63 -3.65 4.69 8.31
CA LEU A 63 -4.73 5.17 7.44
C LEU A 63 -4.20 5.74 6.12
N ARG A 64 -3.05 6.44 6.12
CA ARG A 64 -2.47 6.99 4.89
C ARG A 64 -1.96 5.93 3.91
N LEU A 65 -1.67 4.71 4.38
CA LEU A 65 -1.35 3.56 3.52
C LEU A 65 -2.61 2.87 3.00
N LEU A 66 -3.67 2.80 3.82
CA LEU A 66 -4.95 2.20 3.41
C LEU A 66 -5.75 3.11 2.47
N LEU A 67 -5.63 4.43 2.66
CA LEU A 67 -6.41 5.48 2.01
C LEU A 67 -5.48 6.55 1.39
N PRO A 68 -4.49 6.16 0.56
CA PRO A 68 -3.49 7.09 0.04
C PRO A 68 -4.08 8.20 -0.83
N GLN A 69 -5.26 7.98 -1.41
CA GLN A 69 -6.03 8.98 -2.16
C GLN A 69 -6.57 10.12 -1.27
N LEU A 70 -6.74 9.87 0.03
CA LEU A 70 -7.17 10.87 1.01
C LEU A 70 -5.99 11.54 1.72
N ASP A 71 -4.77 10.99 1.63
CA ASP A 71 -3.57 11.61 2.21
C ASP A 71 -3.11 12.79 1.34
N ARG A 72 -3.37 14.02 1.78
CA ARG A 72 -2.86 15.25 1.13
C ARG A 72 -1.48 15.66 1.59
N ARG A 73 -1.00 15.14 2.72
CA ARG A 73 0.30 15.51 3.29
C ARG A 73 1.47 14.90 2.53
N ARG A 74 1.30 13.69 1.95
CA ARG A 74 2.25 13.15 0.95
C ARG A 74 1.92 13.71 -0.44
N PRO A 75 2.78 14.50 -1.09
CA PRO A 75 2.56 14.85 -2.49
C PRO A 75 2.65 13.61 -3.40
N PRO A 76 2.03 13.61 -4.59
CA PRO A 76 2.21 12.53 -5.55
C PRO A 76 3.69 12.33 -5.88
N ALA A 77 4.15 11.08 -5.94
CA ALA A 77 5.55 10.75 -6.22
C ALA A 77 6.01 11.12 -7.65
N GLN A 78 5.09 11.50 -8.55
CA GLN A 78 5.34 11.79 -9.96
C GLN A 78 6.02 10.63 -10.73
N LEU A 79 5.91 9.41 -10.22
CA LEU A 79 6.40 8.20 -10.87
C LEU A 79 5.26 7.53 -11.66
N LYS A 80 5.37 7.56 -12.99
CA LYS A 80 4.46 6.85 -13.89
C LYS A 80 4.94 5.41 -14.14
N GLN A 81 4.02 4.56 -14.57
CA GLN A 81 4.25 3.13 -14.83
C GLN A 81 5.49 2.84 -15.70
N PRO A 82 5.80 3.59 -16.78
CA PRO A 82 7.00 3.33 -17.58
C PRO A 82 8.31 3.50 -16.81
N LEU A 83 8.37 4.47 -15.88
CA LEU A 83 9.54 4.72 -15.04
C LEU A 83 9.66 3.63 -13.97
N LEU A 84 8.55 3.26 -13.33
CA LEU A 84 8.52 2.15 -12.38
C LEU A 84 8.95 0.83 -13.05
N ALA A 85 8.47 0.54 -14.26
CA ALA A 85 8.88 -0.64 -15.02
C ALA A 85 10.39 -0.70 -15.25
N ARG A 86 11.03 0.44 -15.57
CA ARG A 86 12.49 0.55 -15.71
C ARG A 86 13.21 0.27 -14.39
N ILE A 87 12.75 0.87 -13.29
CA ILE A 87 13.33 0.66 -11.96
C ILE A 87 13.23 -0.83 -11.58
N TYR A 88 12.07 -1.46 -11.73
CA TYR A 88 11.92 -2.90 -11.44
C TYR A 88 12.82 -3.78 -12.30
N ALA A 89 12.95 -3.49 -13.60
CA ALA A 89 13.82 -4.22 -14.49
C ALA A 89 15.29 -4.15 -14.03
N GLN A 90 15.73 -2.98 -13.56
CA GLN A 90 17.08 -2.76 -13.02
C GLN A 90 17.29 -3.45 -11.67
N VAL A 91 16.39 -3.21 -10.70
CA VAL A 91 16.49 -3.74 -9.33
C VAL A 91 16.52 -5.27 -9.29
N PHE A 92 15.68 -5.92 -10.09
CA PHE A 92 15.52 -7.38 -10.05
C PHE A 92 16.22 -8.13 -11.18
N ALA A 93 16.96 -7.41 -12.04
CA ALA A 93 17.56 -7.96 -13.26
C ALA A 93 16.55 -8.85 -14.01
N LEU A 94 15.39 -8.26 -14.31
CA LEU A 94 14.26 -9.02 -14.85
C LEU A 94 14.61 -9.63 -16.21
N PRO A 95 14.29 -10.90 -16.46
CA PRO A 95 14.45 -11.49 -17.78
C PRO A 95 13.56 -10.75 -18.81
N PRO A 96 13.89 -10.81 -20.12
CA PRO A 96 13.18 -10.05 -21.14
C PRO A 96 11.65 -10.19 -21.11
N ALA A 97 11.14 -11.40 -20.90
CA ALA A 97 9.70 -11.65 -20.79
C ALA A 97 9.05 -10.93 -19.59
N ALA A 98 9.72 -10.93 -18.42
CA ALA A 98 9.21 -10.25 -17.23
C ALA A 98 9.32 -8.72 -17.36
N ALA A 99 10.40 -8.20 -17.96
CA ALA A 99 10.52 -6.78 -18.26
C ALA A 99 9.46 -6.32 -19.28
N ALA A 100 9.21 -7.13 -20.32
CA ALA A 100 8.16 -6.88 -21.31
C ALA A 100 6.77 -6.84 -20.67
N ARG A 101 6.48 -7.72 -19.70
CA ARG A 101 5.22 -7.72 -18.94
C ARG A 101 4.93 -6.38 -18.27
N LEU A 102 5.96 -5.75 -17.69
CA LEU A 102 5.79 -4.44 -17.04
C LEU A 102 5.63 -3.31 -18.07
N LYS A 103 6.44 -3.35 -19.14
CA LYS A 103 6.41 -2.34 -20.21
C LYS A 103 5.08 -2.35 -20.97
N LEU A 104 4.53 -3.54 -21.20
CA LEU A 104 3.33 -3.79 -22.01
C LEU A 104 2.17 -4.31 -21.14
N TYR A 105 2.06 -3.86 -19.88
CA TYR A 105 1.08 -4.37 -18.92
C TYR A 105 -0.39 -4.27 -19.37
N LYS A 106 -0.69 -3.42 -20.38
CA LYS A 106 -2.02 -3.27 -20.97
C LYS A 106 -2.33 -4.32 -22.05
N ASP A 107 -1.31 -4.90 -22.65
CA ASP A 107 -1.44 -5.96 -23.65
C ASP A 107 -1.69 -7.30 -22.94
N PRO A 108 -2.84 -7.97 -23.17
CA PRO A 108 -3.13 -9.26 -22.57
C PRO A 108 -2.09 -10.35 -22.86
N ALA A 109 -1.52 -10.36 -24.06
CA ALA A 109 -0.51 -11.35 -24.45
C ALA A 109 0.76 -11.16 -23.61
N ALA A 110 1.25 -9.94 -23.50
CA ALA A 110 2.42 -9.64 -22.69
C ALA A 110 2.17 -9.77 -21.17
N ALA A 111 0.98 -9.36 -20.69
CA ALA A 111 0.61 -9.42 -19.28
C ALA A 111 0.57 -10.87 -18.74
N THR A 112 0.07 -11.80 -19.55
CA THR A 112 -0.15 -13.20 -19.15
C THR A 112 0.94 -14.16 -19.64
N ALA A 113 1.87 -13.70 -20.49
CA ALA A 113 2.99 -14.51 -20.96
C ALA A 113 3.76 -15.13 -19.78
N SER A 114 3.85 -16.46 -19.79
CA SER A 114 4.54 -17.26 -18.78
C SER A 114 5.58 -18.14 -19.48
N ALA A 115 6.84 -18.03 -19.07
CA ALA A 115 7.94 -18.79 -19.68
C ALA A 115 7.89 -20.30 -19.36
N GLY A 116 7.02 -20.74 -18.44
CA GLY A 116 6.98 -22.12 -17.95
C GLY A 116 5.59 -22.72 -17.79
N GLY A 117 4.59 -22.20 -18.52
CA GLY A 117 3.21 -22.73 -18.49
C GLY A 117 2.47 -22.59 -17.16
N ARG A 118 3.09 -21.98 -16.13
CA ARG A 118 2.46 -21.72 -14.85
C ARG A 118 1.50 -20.53 -14.97
N PRO A 119 0.26 -20.65 -14.46
CA PRO A 119 -0.66 -19.52 -14.38
C PRO A 119 -0.03 -18.38 -13.59
N LEU A 120 0.00 -17.18 -14.18
CA LEU A 120 0.42 -15.96 -13.50
C LEU A 120 -0.83 -15.24 -13.00
N ALA A 121 -0.77 -14.72 -11.76
CA ALA A 121 -1.83 -13.88 -11.21
C ALA A 121 -1.85 -12.44 -11.78
N ALA A 122 -1.20 -12.22 -12.93
CA ALA A 122 -1.17 -10.93 -13.62
C ALA A 122 -2.49 -10.68 -14.37
N ARG A 123 -2.96 -9.45 -14.35
CA ARG A 123 -4.17 -9.00 -15.06
C ARG A 123 -3.79 -7.87 -16.01
N ALA A 124 -4.19 -8.00 -17.27
CA ALA A 124 -4.00 -6.95 -18.27
C ALA A 124 -4.64 -5.64 -17.79
N GLY A 125 -3.92 -4.54 -17.91
CA GLY A 125 -4.34 -3.22 -17.44
C GLY A 125 -4.13 -2.96 -15.94
N ASP A 126 -3.76 -3.96 -15.14
CA ASP A 126 -3.38 -3.79 -13.73
C ASP A 126 -1.86 -3.90 -13.58
N PHE A 127 -1.19 -2.74 -13.58
CA PHE A 127 0.26 -2.64 -13.45
C PHE A 127 0.80 -3.30 -12.18
N ALA A 128 0.12 -3.12 -11.04
CA ALA A 128 0.55 -3.66 -9.76
C ALA A 128 0.50 -5.20 -9.74
N SER A 129 -0.50 -5.80 -10.37
CA SER A 129 -0.56 -7.27 -10.55
C SER A 129 0.58 -7.78 -11.44
N CYS A 130 0.93 -7.04 -12.50
CA CYS A 130 2.02 -7.37 -13.40
C CYS A 130 3.39 -7.25 -12.70
N VAL A 131 3.55 -6.27 -11.80
CA VAL A 131 4.72 -6.14 -10.93
C VAL A 131 4.91 -7.37 -10.06
N ALA A 132 3.88 -7.77 -9.30
CA ALA A 132 3.94 -8.95 -8.44
C ALA A 132 4.30 -10.22 -9.22
N ALA A 133 3.66 -10.43 -10.37
CA ALA A 133 3.94 -11.56 -11.25
C ALA A 133 5.39 -11.55 -11.80
N SER A 134 5.94 -10.36 -12.08
CA SER A 134 7.29 -10.23 -12.66
C SER A 134 8.41 -10.43 -11.65
N VAL A 135 8.18 -10.09 -10.38
CA VAL A 135 9.17 -10.29 -9.31
C VAL A 135 9.03 -11.63 -8.59
N GLN A 136 7.99 -12.43 -8.89
CA GLN A 136 7.68 -13.68 -8.18
C GLN A 136 8.87 -14.63 -8.03
N GLU A 137 9.65 -14.85 -9.10
CA GLU A 137 10.80 -15.77 -9.06
C GLU A 137 11.98 -15.21 -8.25
N ARG A 138 12.13 -13.88 -8.18
CA ARG A 138 13.23 -13.21 -7.50
C ARG A 138 12.92 -12.89 -6.03
N ALA A 139 11.68 -12.54 -5.73
CA ALA A 139 11.22 -12.13 -4.40
C ALA A 139 10.40 -13.19 -3.66
N GLY A 140 9.97 -14.27 -4.33
CA GLY A 140 8.97 -15.22 -3.82
C GLY A 140 9.31 -16.01 -2.55
N ARG A 141 10.57 -15.95 -2.07
CA ARG A 141 11.01 -16.59 -0.81
C ARG A 141 11.31 -15.59 0.31
N ARG A 142 11.11 -14.29 0.08
CA ARG A 142 11.40 -13.25 1.06
C ARG A 142 10.39 -13.28 2.21
N GLN A 143 10.89 -13.14 3.43
CA GLN A 143 10.04 -12.97 4.61
C GLN A 143 9.68 -11.49 4.80
N PRO A 144 8.46 -11.18 5.27
CA PRO A 144 8.08 -9.82 5.64
C PRO A 144 9.01 -9.25 6.71
N SER A 145 9.44 -8.01 6.54
CA SER A 145 10.34 -7.34 7.49
C SER A 145 10.10 -5.84 7.61
N VAL A 146 9.56 -5.20 6.55
CA VAL A 146 9.30 -3.76 6.52
C VAL A 146 8.09 -3.43 7.38
N THR A 147 8.25 -2.48 8.29
CA THR A 147 7.18 -1.93 9.15
C THR A 147 6.40 -0.82 8.44
N VAL A 148 5.23 -0.46 9.00
CA VAL A 148 4.45 0.72 8.56
C VAL A 148 5.28 2.00 8.66
N LYS A 149 6.09 2.14 9.71
CA LYS A 149 6.99 3.28 9.90
C LYS A 149 8.01 3.40 8.78
N GLU A 150 8.72 2.31 8.51
CA GLU A 150 9.78 2.27 7.49
C GLU A 150 9.20 2.50 6.10
N LEU A 151 8.09 1.84 5.75
CA LEU A 151 7.46 2.08 4.46
C LEU A 151 7.03 3.55 4.30
N ASN A 152 6.40 4.13 5.33
CA ASN A 152 6.00 5.53 5.26
C ASN A 152 7.19 6.47 5.06
N ARG A 153 8.29 6.23 5.77
CA ARG A 153 9.54 6.99 5.61
C ARG A 153 10.04 6.92 4.17
N GLU A 154 10.19 5.73 3.60
CA GLU A 154 10.70 5.57 2.24
C GLU A 154 9.76 6.21 1.21
N LEU A 155 8.44 6.05 1.35
CA LEU A 155 7.46 6.67 0.46
C LEU A 155 7.44 8.20 0.58
N ASP A 156 7.67 8.76 1.77
CA ASP A 156 7.82 10.20 1.98
C ASP A 156 9.11 10.71 1.29
N LEU A 157 10.23 10.00 1.41
CA LEU A 157 11.47 10.34 0.69
C LEU A 157 11.28 10.30 -0.83
N VAL A 158 10.62 9.28 -1.37
CA VAL A 158 10.32 9.20 -2.82
C VAL A 158 9.42 10.36 -3.26
N ALA A 159 8.45 10.75 -2.43
CA ALA A 159 7.54 11.85 -2.74
C ALA A 159 8.25 13.21 -2.76
N LEU A 160 9.21 13.42 -1.86
CA LEU A 160 9.97 14.68 -1.71
C LEU A 160 11.18 14.80 -2.65
N ALA A 161 11.70 13.67 -3.16
CA ALA A 161 12.81 13.67 -4.11
C ALA A 161 12.47 14.48 -5.38
N GLY A 162 13.38 15.36 -5.80
CA GLY A 162 13.17 16.30 -6.90
C GLY A 162 13.47 15.70 -8.27
N THR A 163 14.32 14.68 -8.33
CA THR A 163 14.76 14.05 -9.59
C THR A 163 14.35 12.58 -9.68
N TYR A 164 14.28 12.07 -10.91
CA TYR A 164 14.10 10.63 -11.14
C TYR A 164 15.23 9.80 -10.54
N SER A 165 16.48 10.28 -10.61
CA SER A 165 17.65 9.56 -10.09
C SER A 165 17.55 9.33 -8.59
N GLU A 166 17.22 10.37 -7.82
CA GLU A 166 17.01 10.27 -6.37
C GLU A 166 15.89 9.30 -6.02
N LYS A 167 14.74 9.40 -6.70
CA LYS A 167 13.62 8.47 -6.53
C LYS A 167 14.04 7.03 -6.83
N SER A 168 14.85 6.83 -7.87
CA SER A 168 15.38 5.52 -8.24
C SER A 168 16.28 4.95 -7.13
N VAL A 169 17.21 5.75 -6.58
CA VAL A 169 18.09 5.31 -5.49
C VAL A 169 17.29 4.86 -4.27
N ILE A 170 16.28 5.64 -3.86
CA ILE A 170 15.43 5.29 -2.73
C ILE A 170 14.68 3.97 -2.99
N LEU A 171 14.08 3.82 -4.17
CA LEU A 171 13.39 2.59 -4.55
C LEU A 171 14.33 1.39 -4.69
N HIS A 172 15.59 1.59 -5.10
CA HIS A 172 16.61 0.54 -5.10
C HIS A 172 16.91 0.02 -3.69
N GLY A 173 16.77 0.86 -2.65
CA GLY A 173 16.88 0.44 -1.25
C GLY A 173 15.63 -0.26 -0.72
N LEU A 174 14.44 0.28 -1.00
CA LEU A 174 13.17 -0.24 -0.49
C LEU A 174 12.74 -1.55 -1.17
N LEU A 175 12.74 -1.59 -2.51
CA LEU A 175 12.11 -2.67 -3.26
C LEU A 175 12.68 -4.06 -2.95
N PRO A 176 14.01 -4.25 -2.79
CA PRO A 176 14.54 -5.53 -2.38
C PRO A 176 14.07 -6.00 -1.01
N GLN A 177 13.45 -5.18 -0.16
CA GLN A 177 12.99 -5.60 1.17
C GLN A 177 11.56 -6.16 1.17
N LEU A 178 10.82 -5.99 0.06
CA LEU A 178 9.42 -6.35 -0.02
C LEU A 178 9.22 -7.80 -0.47
N THR A 179 8.17 -8.43 0.05
CA THR A 179 7.59 -9.66 -0.48
C THR A 179 6.81 -9.38 -1.77
N VAL A 180 6.46 -10.45 -2.50
CA VAL A 180 5.72 -10.33 -3.77
C VAL A 180 4.38 -9.60 -3.58
N ASN A 181 3.66 -9.88 -2.49
CA ASN A 181 2.38 -9.22 -2.23
C ASN A 181 2.56 -7.75 -1.83
N GLU A 182 3.61 -7.44 -1.07
CA GLU A 182 3.95 -6.08 -0.68
C GLU A 182 4.33 -5.22 -1.89
N HIS A 183 5.00 -5.76 -2.90
CA HIS A 183 5.24 -5.04 -4.16
C HIS A 183 3.94 -4.57 -4.82
N LYS A 184 2.94 -5.45 -4.91
CA LYS A 184 1.61 -5.12 -5.47
C LYS A 184 1.00 -3.91 -4.77
N TRP A 185 0.95 -3.95 -3.44
CA TRP A 185 0.32 -2.91 -2.65
C TRP A 185 1.16 -1.64 -2.57
N CYS A 186 2.48 -1.76 -2.47
CA CYS A 186 3.40 -0.62 -2.50
C CYS A 186 3.19 0.22 -3.78
N MET A 187 3.03 -0.43 -4.94
CA MET A 187 2.78 0.30 -6.20
C MET A 187 1.44 1.03 -6.18
N ARG A 188 0.37 0.38 -5.71
CA ARG A 188 -0.94 1.01 -5.58
C ARG A 188 -0.90 2.19 -4.60
N ILE A 189 -0.17 2.07 -3.49
CA ILE A 189 -0.03 3.14 -2.50
C ILE A 189 0.79 4.30 -3.06
N LEU A 190 1.95 4.02 -3.65
CA LEU A 190 2.84 5.03 -4.24
C LEU A 190 2.14 5.85 -5.33
N MET A 191 1.35 5.19 -6.16
CA MET A 191 0.56 5.81 -7.22
C MET A 191 -0.76 6.40 -6.73
N LYS A 192 -1.12 6.20 -5.45
CA LYS A 192 -2.41 6.56 -4.85
C LYS A 192 -3.63 5.94 -5.54
N GLU A 193 -3.47 4.73 -6.09
CA GLU A 193 -4.49 3.96 -6.82
C GLU A 193 -4.99 2.74 -6.01
N VAL A 194 -5.22 2.90 -4.70
CA VAL A 194 -5.82 1.84 -3.87
C VAL A 194 -7.32 1.75 -4.16
N LYS A 195 -7.78 0.55 -4.55
CA LYS A 195 -9.19 0.24 -4.83
C LYS A 195 -9.68 -0.87 -3.91
N MET A 196 -10.83 -0.67 -3.26
CA MET A 196 -11.39 -1.59 -2.26
C MET A 196 -12.62 -2.35 -2.75
N GLY A 197 -12.63 -2.77 -4.02
CA GLY A 197 -13.68 -3.61 -4.60
C GLY A 197 -15.10 -3.10 -4.34
N GLY A 198 -15.39 -1.85 -4.72
CA GLY A 198 -16.71 -1.22 -4.57
C GLY A 198 -16.98 -0.53 -3.22
N LEU A 199 -16.11 -0.70 -2.22
CA LEU A 199 -16.18 0.06 -0.98
C LEU A 199 -15.42 1.38 -1.11
N SER A 200 -16.03 2.50 -0.72
CA SER A 200 -15.31 3.78 -0.70
C SER A 200 -14.45 3.91 0.56
N GLY A 201 -13.28 4.52 0.41
CA GLY A 201 -12.39 4.80 1.53
C GLY A 201 -13.02 5.70 2.60
N GLU A 202 -13.78 6.71 2.18
CA GLU A 202 -14.55 7.58 3.08
C GLU A 202 -15.55 6.81 3.95
N ARG A 203 -16.16 5.73 3.41
CA ARG A 203 -17.09 4.90 4.18
C ARG A 203 -16.38 4.09 5.26
N LEU A 204 -15.10 3.72 5.06
CA LEU A 204 -14.33 3.06 6.13
C LEU A 204 -14.08 4.01 7.31
N LEU A 205 -13.89 5.30 7.05
CA LEU A 205 -13.64 6.29 8.09
C LEU A 205 -14.82 6.46 9.05
N THR A 206 -16.05 6.12 8.64
CA THR A 206 -17.21 6.17 9.54
C THR A 206 -17.13 5.17 10.69
N LEU A 207 -16.20 4.20 10.63
CA LEU A 207 -15.89 3.29 11.74
C LEU A 207 -15.04 3.95 12.83
N LEU A 208 -14.37 5.06 12.53
CA LEU A 208 -13.59 5.83 13.51
C LEU A 208 -14.43 6.90 14.17
N HIS A 209 -15.27 7.58 13.39
CA HIS A 209 -16.22 8.59 13.88
C HIS A 209 -17.36 8.75 12.87
N THR A 210 -18.60 8.94 13.34
CA THR A 210 -19.78 9.08 12.47
C THR A 210 -19.63 10.20 11.44
N ASP A 211 -19.04 11.32 11.86
CA ASP A 211 -18.81 12.49 11.01
C ASP A 211 -17.48 12.48 10.24
N ALA A 212 -16.67 11.43 10.34
CA ALA A 212 -15.32 11.43 9.75
C ALA A 212 -15.31 11.77 8.26
N ARG A 213 -16.32 11.28 7.51
CA ARG A 213 -16.50 11.61 6.09
C ARG A 213 -16.69 13.11 5.86
N LYS A 214 -17.53 13.75 6.67
CA LYS A 214 -17.80 15.19 6.58
C LYS A 214 -16.54 15.99 6.91
N ILE A 215 -15.83 15.61 7.98
CA ILE A 215 -14.62 16.27 8.45
C ILE A 215 -13.51 16.22 7.38
N VAL A 216 -13.21 15.03 6.84
CA VAL A 216 -12.17 14.89 5.80
C VAL A 216 -12.52 15.67 4.54
N ASN A 217 -13.80 15.70 4.15
CA ASN A 217 -14.22 16.47 2.97
C ASN A 217 -14.16 17.98 3.19
N GLN A 218 -14.38 18.46 4.43
CA GLN A 218 -14.30 19.88 4.77
C GLN A 218 -12.85 20.36 4.94
N VAL A 219 -12.04 19.60 5.69
CA VAL A 219 -10.66 19.98 6.04
C VAL A 219 -9.68 19.58 4.94
N SER A 220 -10.04 18.62 4.08
CA SER A 220 -9.16 18.03 3.06
C SER A 220 -7.86 17.47 3.65
N ASP A 221 -7.88 17.08 4.92
CA ASP A 221 -6.75 16.44 5.63
C ASP A 221 -7.24 15.14 6.26
N LEU A 222 -6.42 14.10 6.17
CA LEU A 222 -6.67 12.79 6.75
C LEU A 222 -6.17 12.69 8.20
N LYS A 223 -5.22 13.54 8.61
CA LYS A 223 -4.67 13.56 9.98
C LYS A 223 -5.55 14.37 10.92
#